data_AF-A0A382R7X8-F1
#
_entry.id   AF-A0A382R7X8-F1
#
_cell.length_a   1.000
_cell.length_b   1.000
_cell.length_c   1.000
_cell.angle_alpha   90.00
_cell.angle_beta   90.00
_cell.angle_gamma   90.00
#
_symmetry.space_group_name_H-M   'P 1'
#
loop_
_entity.id
_entity.type
_entity.pdbx_description
1 polymer ?
#
loop_
_entity_poly.entity_id
_entity_poly.type
_entity_poly.pdbx_seq_one_letter_code
_entity_poly.pdbx_strand_id
1 'polypeptide(L)'
;ILDFHLSHRTSSNFEYEPTKKTPKIIWRYLSSSNLLENIDNIDLGDLEKISLIEKATHNGSYTEQELFELYKRFQFNVDQLLNVKEIYKLLLGFEGRALLYQRLILTKDTQEILDLSSRLKKSFIDENISNAFNEKLSKILIEIKEEDVPSNYSTFYQKNLDIQNPKKVNIKINNKVIHQSKLLNYFKKNYEIKKIEKETNDLIKSIKKKKDYSVSYKDLMLLESLKSDGVQISKKYKNLFEFDQSNIPTDIQLLINNSEIAMVLLRIVEIIGEDDLNELGSDTLYFIISALNQLNIDPIRNNILLKVLPLKV
;
A
#
# COMPACT_ATOMS: atom_id res chain seq x y z
N ILE A 1 -15.37 17.05 4.56
CA ILE A 1 -14.73 16.76 3.26
C ILE A 1 -15.61 17.18 2.08
N LEU A 2 -16.91 16.87 2.11
CA LEU A 2 -17.86 17.29 1.08
C LEU A 2 -17.81 18.81 0.83
N ASP A 3 -17.86 19.64 1.87
CA ASP A 3 -17.80 21.10 1.72
C ASP A 3 -16.49 21.58 1.08
N PHE A 4 -15.37 20.93 1.40
CA PHE A 4 -14.07 21.20 0.77
C PHE A 4 -14.10 20.84 -0.71
N HIS A 5 -14.68 19.69 -1.06
CA HIS A 5 -14.86 19.27 -2.45
C HIS A 5 -15.76 20.23 -3.23
N LEU A 6 -16.91 20.61 -2.67
CA LEU A 6 -17.81 21.58 -3.27
C LEU A 6 -17.11 22.93 -3.46
N SER A 7 -16.33 23.38 -2.47
CA SER A 7 -15.56 24.64 -2.57
C SER A 7 -14.55 24.58 -3.71
N HIS A 8 -13.80 23.47 -3.84
CA HIS A 8 -12.91 23.22 -4.97
C HIS A 8 -13.62 23.25 -6.33
N ARG A 9 -14.83 22.68 -6.42
CA ARG A 9 -15.57 22.57 -7.69
C ARG A 9 -16.31 23.84 -8.10
N THR A 10 -16.64 24.71 -7.15
CA THR A 10 -17.48 25.90 -7.38
C THR A 10 -16.70 27.21 -7.38
N SER A 11 -15.53 27.26 -6.71
CA SER A 11 -14.65 28.43 -6.75
C SER A 11 -13.77 28.40 -8.00
N SER A 12 -13.82 29.47 -8.80
CA SER A 12 -12.97 29.62 -10.00
C SER A 12 -11.49 29.77 -9.66
N ASN A 13 -11.16 30.28 -8.47
CA ASN A 13 -9.81 30.52 -7.98
C ASN A 13 -9.58 29.77 -6.65
N PHE A 14 -9.84 28.47 -6.65
CA PHE A 14 -9.60 27.66 -5.45
C PHE A 14 -8.10 27.55 -5.15
N GLU A 15 -7.68 28.09 -4.01
CA GLU A 15 -6.33 27.96 -3.49
C GLU A 15 -6.41 27.54 -2.02
N TYR A 16 -5.61 26.54 -1.66
CA TYR A 16 -5.53 26.06 -0.29
C TYR A 16 -4.11 25.61 0.01
N GLU A 17 -3.46 26.32 0.93
CA GLU A 17 -2.14 25.95 1.41
C GLU A 17 -2.27 25.07 2.67
N PRO A 18 -1.86 23.78 2.60
CA PRO A 18 -1.97 22.89 3.73
C PRO A 18 -0.92 23.21 4.79
N THR A 19 -1.30 23.06 6.06
CA THR A 19 -0.46 23.31 7.24
C THR A 19 -0.23 22.02 8.03
N LYS A 20 0.61 22.09 9.07
CA LYS A 20 0.84 20.98 10.02
C LYS A 20 -0.46 20.52 10.71
N LYS A 21 -1.49 21.38 10.77
CA LYS A 21 -2.81 21.08 11.37
C LYS A 21 -3.82 20.53 10.36
N THR A 22 -3.51 20.60 9.06
CA THR A 22 -4.43 20.14 8.01
C THR A 22 -4.66 18.64 8.15
N PRO A 23 -5.92 18.17 8.22
CA PRO A 23 -6.22 16.75 8.35
C PRO A 23 -5.64 15.90 7.21
N LYS A 24 -5.20 14.67 7.52
CA LYS A 24 -4.65 13.73 6.52
C LYS A 24 -5.58 13.49 5.33
N ILE A 25 -6.89 13.50 5.54
CA ILE A 25 -7.88 13.35 4.47
C ILE A 25 -7.82 14.50 3.45
N ILE A 26 -7.57 15.73 3.91
CA ILE A 26 -7.45 16.91 3.04
C ILE A 26 -6.14 16.85 2.26
N TRP A 27 -5.05 16.45 2.90
CA TRP A 27 -3.77 16.18 2.25
C TRP A 27 -3.88 15.19 1.08
N ARG A 28 -4.56 14.05 1.32
CA ARG A 28 -4.81 13.03 0.29
C ARG A 28 -5.69 13.56 -0.83
N TYR A 29 -6.71 14.35 -0.50
CA TYR A 29 -7.59 14.97 -1.50
C TYR A 29 -6.83 15.95 -2.41
N LEU A 30 -5.97 16.80 -1.83
CA LEU A 30 -5.15 17.74 -2.60
C LEU A 30 -4.20 16.99 -3.53
N SER A 31 -3.54 15.94 -3.02
CA SER A 31 -2.67 15.06 -3.81
C SER A 31 -3.41 14.42 -4.97
N SER A 32 -4.54 13.75 -4.72
CA SER A 32 -5.32 13.06 -5.77
C SER A 32 -5.94 14.01 -6.80
N SER A 33 -6.12 15.28 -6.42
CA SER A 33 -6.67 16.32 -7.30
C SER A 33 -5.60 17.16 -7.99
N ASN A 34 -4.31 16.83 -7.81
CA ASN A 34 -3.17 17.61 -8.30
C ASN A 34 -3.21 19.09 -7.88
N LEU A 35 -3.65 19.36 -6.64
CA LEU A 35 -3.76 20.70 -6.05
C LEU A 35 -2.59 21.02 -5.12
N LEU A 36 -1.66 20.08 -4.93
CA LEU A 36 -0.44 20.34 -4.17
C LEU A 36 0.55 21.13 -5.03
N GLU A 37 1.31 21.98 -4.35
CA GLU A 37 2.38 22.74 -4.98
C GLU A 37 3.43 21.80 -5.59
N ASN A 38 3.87 22.10 -6.81
CA ASN A 38 4.91 21.30 -7.45
C ASN A 38 6.23 21.45 -6.68
N ILE A 39 6.89 20.33 -6.42
CA ILE A 39 8.16 20.25 -5.69
C ILE A 39 9.27 21.16 -6.28
N ASP A 40 9.24 21.41 -7.60
CA ASP A 40 10.22 22.24 -8.30
C ASP A 40 10.11 23.72 -7.91
N ASN A 41 8.92 24.17 -7.51
CA ASN A 41 8.64 25.56 -7.15
C ASN A 41 8.95 25.88 -5.69
N ILE A 42 9.20 24.86 -4.88
CA ILE A 42 9.35 25.00 -3.43
C ILE A 42 10.66 25.72 -3.10
N ASP A 43 10.57 26.80 -2.32
CA ASP A 43 11.73 27.52 -1.82
C ASP A 43 12.46 26.70 -0.74
N LEU A 44 13.76 26.49 -0.94
CA LEU A 44 14.60 25.79 0.02
C LEU A 44 14.86 26.62 1.30
N GLY A 45 14.63 27.93 1.26
CA GLY A 45 14.70 28.81 2.43
C GLY A 45 13.52 28.62 3.40
N ASP A 46 12.41 28.03 2.94
CA ASP A 46 11.24 27.78 3.78
C ASP A 46 11.38 26.43 4.53
N LEU A 47 12.02 26.52 5.69
CA LEU A 47 12.28 25.37 6.57
C LEU A 47 10.98 24.69 7.03
N GLU A 48 9.90 25.46 7.22
CA GLU A 48 8.61 24.91 7.65
C GLU A 48 7.97 24.10 6.53
N LYS A 49 8.03 24.61 5.30
CA LYS A 49 7.51 23.94 4.11
C LYS A 49 8.23 22.63 3.84
N ILE A 50 9.56 22.59 3.95
CA ILE A 50 10.34 21.35 3.75
C ILE A 50 9.94 20.28 4.77
N SER A 51 9.86 20.63 6.05
CA SER A 51 9.42 19.70 7.10
C SER A 51 8.00 19.17 6.86
N LEU A 52 7.12 20.03 6.33
CA LEU A 52 5.75 19.68 6.00
C LEU A 52 5.65 18.73 4.80
N ILE A 53 6.52 18.87 3.80
CA ILE A 53 6.63 17.93 2.67
C ILE A 53 7.09 16.56 3.14
N GLU A 54 8.07 16.48 4.04
CA GLU A 54 8.53 15.19 4.59
C GLU A 54 7.39 14.45 5.31
N LYS A 55 6.59 15.18 6.11
CA LYS A 55 5.41 14.64 6.78
C LYS A 55 4.31 14.26 5.79
N ALA A 56 4.11 15.04 4.73
CA ALA A 56 3.15 14.74 3.68
C ALA A 56 3.59 13.52 2.86
N THR A 57 4.89 13.35 2.61
CA THR A 57 5.50 12.18 1.97
C THR A 57 5.31 10.93 2.84
N HIS A 58 5.58 11.03 4.14
CA HIS A 58 5.30 9.96 5.09
C HIS A 58 3.85 9.49 5.07
N ASN A 59 2.92 10.43 4.85
CA ASN A 59 1.49 10.17 4.77
C ASN A 59 1.01 9.75 3.36
N GLY A 60 1.91 9.66 2.38
CA GLY A 60 1.62 9.27 1.00
C GLY A 60 0.90 10.34 0.18
N SER A 61 1.04 11.62 0.55
CA SER A 61 0.48 12.75 -0.20
C SER A 61 1.48 13.34 -1.21
N TYR A 62 2.77 13.19 -0.95
CA TYR A 62 3.83 13.26 -1.96
C TYR A 62 4.48 11.89 -2.10
N THR A 63 5.06 11.63 -3.26
CA THR A 63 5.87 10.43 -3.50
C THR A 63 7.26 10.58 -2.90
N GLU A 64 7.89 9.46 -2.53
CA GLU A 64 9.30 9.49 -2.10
C GLU A 64 10.20 10.07 -3.19
N GLN A 65 9.90 9.81 -4.47
CA GLN A 65 10.67 10.35 -5.58
C GLN A 65 10.68 11.88 -5.57
N GLU A 66 9.52 12.54 -5.41
CA GLU A 66 9.44 14.00 -5.30
C GLU A 66 10.29 14.52 -4.13
N LEU A 67 10.16 13.93 -2.94
CA LEU A 67 10.98 14.30 -1.78
C LEU A 67 12.48 14.19 -2.07
N PHE A 68 12.90 13.13 -2.75
CA PHE A 68 14.31 12.92 -3.06
C PHE A 68 14.82 13.80 -4.20
N GLU A 69 13.97 14.26 -5.13
CA GLU A 69 14.33 15.33 -6.07
C GLU A 69 14.51 16.67 -5.33
N LEU A 70 13.64 16.99 -4.36
CA LEU A 70 13.83 18.15 -3.48
C LEU A 70 15.19 18.11 -2.77
N TYR A 71 15.55 16.96 -2.20
CA TYR A 71 16.84 16.78 -1.52
C TYR A 71 18.05 17.00 -2.43
N LYS A 72 17.96 16.70 -3.74
CA LYS A 72 19.05 16.97 -4.68
C LYS A 72 19.26 18.46 -4.97
N ARG A 73 18.26 19.31 -4.71
CA ARG A 73 18.35 20.76 -4.94
C ARG A 73 19.21 21.47 -3.89
N PHE A 74 19.37 20.89 -2.71
CA PHE A 74 20.25 21.41 -1.66
C PHE A 74 21.70 21.51 -2.16
N GLN A 75 22.36 22.61 -1.82
CA GLN A 75 23.75 22.86 -2.21
C GLN A 75 24.67 22.51 -1.05
N PHE A 76 25.51 21.48 -1.25
CA PHE A 76 26.55 21.09 -0.30
C PHE A 76 27.91 21.17 -0.98
N ASN A 77 28.92 21.63 -0.23
CA ASN A 77 30.29 21.63 -0.72
C ASN A 77 30.93 20.23 -0.63
N VAL A 78 32.07 20.06 -1.31
CA VAL A 78 32.76 18.78 -1.36
C VAL A 78 33.20 18.30 0.03
N ASP A 79 33.68 19.22 0.89
CA ASP A 79 34.11 18.87 2.24
C ASP A 79 32.95 18.34 3.10
N GLN A 80 31.74 18.88 2.91
CA GLN A 80 30.52 18.40 3.56
C GLN A 80 30.15 16.98 3.11
N LEU A 81 30.25 16.70 1.81
CA LEU A 81 29.98 15.36 1.25
C LEU A 81 31.02 14.34 1.70
N LEU A 82 32.29 14.72 1.78
CA LEU A 82 33.38 13.84 2.22
C LEU A 82 33.29 13.52 3.72
N ASN A 83 32.92 14.51 4.55
CA ASN A 83 32.81 14.36 6.00
C ASN A 83 31.36 14.14 6.46
N VAL A 84 30.53 13.54 5.60
CA VAL A 84 29.08 13.42 5.84
C VAL A 84 28.74 12.82 7.19
N LYS A 85 29.52 11.82 7.67
CA LYS A 85 29.22 11.02 8.87
C LYS A 85 29.23 11.82 10.17
N GLU A 86 29.89 12.98 10.17
CA GLU A 86 29.90 13.90 11.29
C GLU A 86 29.06 15.14 11.02
N ILE A 87 29.12 15.68 9.81
CA ILE A 87 28.46 16.95 9.48
C ILE A 87 26.94 16.84 9.50
N TYR A 88 26.35 15.72 9.07
CA TYR A 88 24.89 15.59 9.01
C TYR A 88 24.21 15.77 10.38
N LYS A 89 24.93 15.49 11.47
CA LYS A 89 24.43 15.62 12.86
C LYS A 89 24.36 17.07 13.32
N LEU A 90 25.09 17.96 12.65
CA LEU A 90 25.18 19.39 12.98
C LEU A 90 24.16 20.24 12.21
N LEU A 91 23.50 19.65 11.20
CA LEU A 91 22.52 20.31 10.34
C LEU A 91 21.10 20.14 10.89
N LEU A 92 20.16 20.93 10.37
CA LEU A 92 18.73 20.70 10.62
C LEU A 92 18.33 19.32 10.09
N GLY A 93 17.30 18.71 10.69
CA GLY A 93 16.91 17.33 10.40
C GLY A 93 16.79 17.01 8.90
N PHE A 94 16.08 17.85 8.13
CA PHE A 94 15.91 17.65 6.69
C PHE A 94 17.18 17.96 5.87
N GLU A 95 17.98 18.94 6.27
CA GLU A 95 19.26 19.25 5.62
C GLU A 95 20.26 18.10 5.80
N GLY A 96 20.34 17.55 7.02
CA GLY A 96 21.15 16.38 7.32
C GLY A 96 20.72 15.15 6.51
N ARG A 97 19.41 14.94 6.33
CA ARG A 97 18.87 13.89 5.46
C ARG A 97 19.19 14.13 3.99
N ALA A 98 19.08 15.37 3.50
CA ALA A 98 19.46 15.71 2.14
C ALA A 98 20.95 15.46 1.88
N LEU A 99 21.82 15.85 2.81
CA LEU A 99 23.27 15.60 2.71
C LEU A 99 23.58 14.09 2.70
N LEU A 100 22.99 13.32 3.61
CA LEU A 100 23.11 11.86 3.66
C LEU A 100 22.67 11.23 2.33
N TYR A 101 21.54 11.66 1.77
CA TYR A 101 21.01 11.14 0.52
C TYR A 101 21.89 11.49 -0.67
N GLN A 102 22.35 12.74 -0.79
CA GLN A 102 23.25 13.14 -1.87
C GLN A 102 24.57 12.39 -1.83
N ARG A 103 25.16 12.17 -0.64
CA ARG A 103 26.35 11.33 -0.53
C ARG A 103 26.05 9.87 -0.89
N LEU A 104 24.92 9.33 -0.43
CA LEU A 104 24.50 7.96 -0.72
C LEU A 104 24.41 7.67 -2.22
N ILE A 105 23.81 8.56 -3.03
CA ILE A 105 23.69 8.35 -4.49
C ILE A 105 25.02 8.49 -5.26
N LEU A 106 26.05 9.06 -4.64
CA LEU A 106 27.40 9.18 -5.21
C LEU A 106 28.32 8.00 -4.82
N THR A 107 27.89 7.17 -3.88
CA THR A 107 28.68 6.06 -3.34
C THR A 107 28.47 4.78 -4.16
N LYS A 108 29.54 4.01 -4.36
CA LYS A 108 29.50 2.69 -5.03
C LYS A 108 29.90 1.51 -4.13
N ASP A 109 30.58 1.79 -3.02
CA ASP A 109 30.99 0.76 -2.07
C ASP A 109 29.79 0.23 -1.29
N THR A 110 29.58 -1.09 -1.29
CA THR A 110 28.44 -1.75 -0.66
C THR A 110 28.34 -1.45 0.84
N GLN A 111 29.46 -1.47 1.56
CA GLN A 111 29.47 -1.23 2.99
C GLN A 111 29.13 0.22 3.31
N GLU A 112 29.64 1.16 2.52
CA GLU A 112 29.32 2.59 2.67
C GLU A 112 27.85 2.89 2.29
N ILE A 113 27.31 2.26 1.25
CA ILE A 113 25.87 2.36 0.89
C ILE A 113 25.00 1.91 2.07
N LEU A 114 25.31 0.76 2.68
CA LEU A 114 24.56 0.22 3.82
C LEU A 114 24.65 1.13 5.05
N ASP A 115 25.83 1.67 5.36
CA ASP A 115 26.05 2.60 6.49
C ASP A 115 25.24 3.89 6.31
N LEU A 116 25.34 4.53 5.13
CA LEU A 116 24.62 5.77 4.83
C LEU A 116 23.11 5.55 4.81
N SER A 117 22.65 4.46 4.18
CA SER A 117 21.24 4.09 4.14
C SER A 117 20.67 3.85 5.54
N SER A 118 21.43 3.18 6.42
CA SER A 118 21.03 2.92 7.80
C SER A 118 20.90 4.22 8.61
N ARG A 119 21.87 5.14 8.45
CA ARG A 119 21.85 6.47 9.10
C ARG A 119 20.69 7.32 8.63
N LEU A 120 20.46 7.35 7.31
CA LEU A 120 19.34 8.08 6.71
C LEU A 120 18.02 7.52 7.23
N LYS A 121 17.86 6.19 7.21
CA LYS A 121 16.66 5.53 7.73
C LYS A 121 16.41 5.85 9.20
N LYS A 122 17.45 5.84 10.02
CA LYS A 122 17.36 6.22 11.44
C LYS A 122 16.87 7.66 11.60
N SER A 123 17.41 8.61 10.83
CA SER A 123 16.97 10.01 10.88
C SER A 123 15.47 10.18 10.57
N PHE A 124 14.92 9.43 9.62
CA PHE A 124 13.47 9.42 9.37
C PHE A 124 12.66 8.80 10.51
N ILE A 125 13.19 7.76 11.18
CA ILE A 125 12.54 7.12 12.33
C ILE A 125 12.50 8.07 13.53
N ASP A 126 13.62 8.75 13.81
CA ASP A 126 13.75 9.65 14.96
C ASP A 126 12.73 10.82 14.89
N GLU A 127 12.34 11.22 13.67
CA GLU A 127 11.32 12.25 13.40
C GLU A 127 9.89 11.68 13.19
N ASN A 128 9.68 10.39 13.44
CA ASN A 128 8.40 9.68 13.22
C ASN A 128 7.86 9.77 11.78
N ILE A 129 8.74 9.94 10.80
CA ILE A 129 8.41 10.04 9.35
C ILE A 129 8.99 8.87 8.55
N SER A 130 9.20 7.73 9.21
CA SER A 130 9.84 6.52 8.67
C SER A 130 9.37 6.10 7.26
N ASN A 131 8.08 6.23 6.95
CA ASN A 131 7.52 5.86 5.64
C ASN A 131 7.98 6.70 4.45
N ALA A 132 8.64 7.85 4.65
CA ALA A 132 9.10 8.72 3.56
C ALA A 132 10.39 8.25 2.86
N PHE A 133 10.95 7.10 3.25
CA PHE A 133 12.16 6.52 2.65
C PHE A 133 12.08 4.99 2.48
N ASN A 134 10.91 4.40 2.69
CA ASN A 134 10.75 2.95 2.65
C ASN A 134 10.97 2.38 1.25
N GLU A 135 10.30 2.97 0.27
CA GLU A 135 10.29 2.53 -1.11
C GLU A 135 11.66 2.72 -1.76
N LYS A 136 12.25 3.91 -1.60
CA LYS A 136 13.55 4.28 -2.14
C LYS A 136 14.66 3.46 -1.49
N LEU A 137 14.60 3.21 -0.17
CA LEU A 137 15.56 2.34 0.50
C LEU A 137 15.51 0.92 -0.07
N SER A 138 14.31 0.34 -0.20
CA SER A 138 14.15 -1.00 -0.79
C SER A 138 14.76 -1.09 -2.19
N LYS A 139 14.51 -0.09 -3.05
CA LYS A 139 15.13 0.01 -4.39
C LYS A 139 16.66 0.02 -4.34
N ILE A 140 17.26 0.81 -3.45
CA ILE A 140 18.72 0.88 -3.27
C ILE A 140 19.28 -0.48 -2.81
N LEU A 141 18.61 -1.14 -1.86
CA LEU A 141 19.09 -2.42 -1.31
C LEU A 141 18.97 -3.59 -2.31
N ILE A 142 17.97 -3.56 -3.21
CA ILE A 142 17.79 -4.59 -4.24
C ILE A 142 18.97 -4.65 -5.23
N GLU A 143 19.69 -3.55 -5.42
CA GLU A 143 20.87 -3.50 -6.30
C GLU A 143 22.10 -4.19 -5.69
N ILE A 144 22.09 -4.46 -4.38
CA ILE A 144 23.17 -5.13 -3.66
C ILE A 144 22.89 -6.63 -3.63
N LYS A 145 23.88 -7.45 -4.00
CA LYS A 145 23.77 -8.91 -3.85
C LYS A 145 23.84 -9.32 -2.39
N GLU A 146 23.00 -10.27 -2.00
CA GLU A 146 22.93 -10.75 -0.61
C GLU A 146 24.28 -11.28 -0.08
N GLU A 147 25.08 -11.90 -0.94
CA GLU A 147 26.43 -12.41 -0.62
C GLU A 147 27.44 -11.31 -0.27
N ASP A 148 27.23 -10.09 -0.75
CA ASP A 148 28.10 -8.94 -0.52
C ASP A 148 27.71 -8.16 0.76
N VAL A 149 26.65 -8.58 1.47
CA VAL A 149 26.14 -7.90 2.66
C VAL A 149 26.93 -8.33 3.91
N PRO A 150 27.65 -7.41 4.58
CA PRO A 150 28.36 -7.72 5.81
C PRO A 150 27.40 -8.15 6.93
N SER A 151 27.85 -9.07 7.79
CA SER A 151 26.99 -9.67 8.84
C SER A 151 26.35 -8.63 9.77
N ASN A 152 27.04 -7.53 10.06
CA ASN A 152 26.53 -6.43 10.90
C ASN A 152 25.36 -5.66 10.27
N TYR A 153 25.15 -5.74 8.95
CA TYR A 153 24.03 -5.12 8.24
C TYR A 153 22.95 -6.12 7.78
N SER A 154 23.14 -7.42 7.97
CA SER A 154 22.20 -8.48 7.55
C SER A 154 20.75 -8.23 8.00
N THR A 155 20.53 -7.95 9.29
CA THR A 155 19.20 -7.64 9.84
C THR A 155 18.59 -6.38 9.24
N PHE A 156 19.40 -5.34 9.02
CA PHE A 156 18.95 -4.10 8.40
C PHE A 156 18.55 -4.35 6.94
N TYR A 157 19.37 -5.07 6.20
CA TYR A 157 19.14 -5.43 4.80
C TYR A 157 17.84 -6.20 4.64
N GLN A 158 17.69 -7.34 5.33
CA GLN A 158 16.51 -8.20 5.22
C GLN A 158 15.22 -7.49 5.63
N LYS A 159 15.25 -6.67 6.68
CA LYS A 159 14.07 -5.94 7.16
C LYS A 159 13.56 -4.90 6.15
N ASN A 160 14.45 -4.27 5.39
CA ASN A 160 14.11 -3.13 4.52
C ASN A 160 14.07 -3.48 3.03
N LEU A 161 14.49 -4.69 2.63
CA LEU A 161 14.42 -5.17 1.24
C LEU A 161 12.96 -5.31 0.76
N ASP A 162 12.03 -5.60 1.67
CA ASP A 162 10.70 -6.17 1.40
C ASP A 162 9.55 -5.15 1.22
N ILE A 163 9.85 -3.88 0.91
CA ILE A 163 8.81 -2.83 0.89
C ILE A 163 8.19 -2.64 -0.51
N GLN A 164 8.89 -2.98 -1.58
CA GLN A 164 8.38 -2.95 -2.96
C GLN A 164 7.49 -4.16 -3.34
N ASN A 165 7.56 -5.24 -2.56
CA ASN A 165 6.68 -6.38 -2.71
C ASN A 165 5.82 -6.43 -1.44
N PRO A 166 4.52 -6.09 -1.46
CA PRO A 166 3.65 -6.42 -0.34
C PRO A 166 3.88 -7.89 -0.10
N LYS A 167 4.52 -8.23 1.03
CA LYS A 167 5.13 -9.52 1.36
C LYS A 167 4.80 -10.58 0.31
N LYS A 168 5.80 -11.26 -0.26
CA LYS A 168 5.61 -12.69 -0.59
C LYS A 168 5.29 -13.38 0.75
N VAL A 169 4.09 -13.16 1.28
CA VAL A 169 3.50 -13.93 2.36
C VAL A 169 3.52 -15.30 1.72
N ASN A 170 4.42 -16.13 2.22
CA ASN A 170 4.35 -17.55 1.98
C ASN A 170 3.03 -17.99 2.62
N ILE A 171 1.97 -17.87 1.83
CA ILE A 171 0.62 -18.24 2.21
C ILE A 171 0.68 -19.75 2.39
N LYS A 172 0.42 -20.20 3.61
CA LYS A 172 0.23 -21.63 3.83
C LYS A 172 -1.07 -22.04 3.15
N ILE A 173 -0.93 -22.79 2.06
CA ILE A 173 -2.08 -23.31 1.31
C ILE A 173 -2.63 -24.53 2.03
N ASN A 174 -3.94 -24.52 2.29
CA ASN A 174 -4.69 -25.64 2.80
C ASN A 174 -5.85 -25.96 1.84
N ASN A 175 -5.63 -26.88 0.90
CA ASN A 175 -6.66 -27.31 -0.06
C ASN A 175 -7.84 -28.06 0.58
N LYS A 176 -7.87 -28.23 1.91
CA LYS A 176 -9.05 -28.75 2.61
C LYS A 176 -10.14 -27.68 2.81
N VAL A 177 -9.78 -26.39 2.69
CA VAL A 177 -10.64 -25.22 2.94
C VAL A 177 -10.59 -24.29 1.72
N ILE A 178 -11.73 -23.82 1.20
CA ILE A 178 -11.79 -23.08 -0.08
C ILE A 178 -10.97 -21.79 0.01
N HIS A 179 -11.25 -20.94 0.99
CA HIS A 179 -10.58 -19.65 1.15
C HIS A 179 -9.08 -19.74 1.47
N GLN A 180 -8.58 -20.91 1.88
CA GLN A 180 -7.15 -21.13 2.18
C GLN A 180 -6.45 -21.91 1.06
N SER A 181 -7.16 -22.22 -0.03
CA SER A 181 -6.69 -23.13 -1.06
C SER A 181 -5.69 -22.47 -2.02
N LYS A 182 -5.16 -23.29 -2.92
CA LYS A 182 -4.30 -22.85 -4.03
C LYS A 182 -4.96 -21.84 -4.97
N LEU A 183 -6.29 -21.67 -4.91
CA LEU A 183 -7.01 -20.69 -5.72
C LEU A 183 -6.56 -19.25 -5.42
N LEU A 184 -6.07 -18.96 -4.21
CA LEU A 184 -5.50 -17.66 -3.86
C LEU A 184 -4.31 -17.25 -4.76
N ASN A 185 -3.62 -18.21 -5.36
CA ASN A 185 -2.51 -17.90 -6.27
C ASN A 185 -2.97 -17.16 -7.54
N TYR A 186 -4.26 -17.28 -7.89
CA TYR A 186 -4.86 -16.53 -8.99
C TYR A 186 -4.70 -15.01 -8.79
N PHE A 187 -4.88 -14.52 -7.57
CA PHE A 187 -4.79 -13.09 -7.27
C PHE A 187 -3.34 -12.58 -7.11
N LYS A 188 -2.34 -13.48 -7.12
CA LYS A 188 -0.91 -13.14 -7.02
C LYS A 188 -0.21 -12.97 -8.36
N LYS A 189 -0.72 -13.62 -9.42
CA LYS A 189 -0.02 -13.77 -10.70
C LYS A 189 -1.03 -13.66 -11.84
N ASN A 190 -0.59 -13.30 -13.03
CA ASN A 190 -1.41 -13.45 -14.24
C ASN A 190 -1.66 -14.93 -14.53
N TYR A 191 -2.77 -15.46 -14.00
CA TYR A 191 -3.24 -16.83 -14.24
C TYR A 191 -4.24 -16.84 -15.40
N GLU A 192 -4.14 -17.85 -16.26
CA GLU A 192 -5.16 -18.08 -17.30
C GLU A 192 -6.52 -18.46 -16.68
N ILE A 193 -7.59 -17.78 -17.11
CA ILE A 193 -8.97 -18.00 -16.63
C ILE A 193 -9.38 -19.49 -16.76
N LYS A 194 -9.10 -20.11 -17.91
CA LYS A 194 -9.44 -21.54 -18.14
C LYS A 194 -8.77 -22.48 -17.15
N LYS A 195 -7.53 -22.16 -16.74
CA LYS A 195 -6.78 -22.96 -15.78
C LYS A 195 -7.40 -22.84 -14.39
N ILE A 196 -7.65 -21.62 -13.92
CA ILE A 196 -8.25 -21.41 -12.59
C ILE A 196 -9.68 -21.94 -12.52
N GLU A 197 -10.43 -21.91 -13.62
CA GLU A 197 -11.77 -22.48 -13.71
C GLU A 197 -11.77 -23.99 -13.46
N LYS A 198 -10.86 -24.71 -14.13
CA LYS A 198 -10.67 -26.15 -13.90
C LYS A 198 -10.29 -26.41 -12.45
N GLU A 199 -9.32 -25.67 -11.91
CA GLU A 199 -8.84 -25.84 -10.54
C GLU A 199 -9.94 -25.55 -9.50
N THR A 200 -10.77 -24.53 -9.73
CA THR A 200 -11.93 -24.18 -8.89
C THR A 200 -12.93 -25.33 -8.86
N ASN A 201 -13.34 -25.84 -10.02
CA ASN A 201 -14.31 -26.93 -10.12
C ASN A 201 -13.78 -28.25 -9.51
N ASP A 202 -12.50 -28.56 -9.68
CA ASP A 202 -11.86 -29.74 -9.08
C ASP A 202 -11.79 -29.63 -7.55
N LEU A 203 -11.48 -28.45 -7.02
CA LEU A 203 -11.48 -28.21 -5.58
C LEU A 203 -12.90 -28.39 -4.99
N ILE A 204 -13.91 -27.77 -5.59
CA ILE A 204 -15.30 -27.89 -5.15
C ILE A 204 -15.77 -29.35 -5.20
N LYS A 205 -15.37 -30.11 -6.23
CA LYS A 205 -15.65 -31.55 -6.32
C LYS A 205 -15.07 -32.33 -5.14
N SER A 206 -13.84 -31.99 -4.73
CA SER A 206 -13.16 -32.65 -3.60
C SER A 206 -13.84 -32.33 -2.26
N ILE A 207 -14.35 -31.11 -2.11
CA ILE A 207 -15.03 -30.64 -0.91
C ILE A 207 -16.43 -31.24 -0.81
N LYS A 208 -17.18 -31.32 -1.92
CA LYS A 208 -18.49 -31.98 -1.96
C LYS A 208 -18.47 -33.43 -1.43
N LYS A 209 -17.35 -34.14 -1.56
CA LYS A 209 -17.20 -35.51 -1.04
C LYS A 209 -17.16 -35.55 0.49
N LYS A 210 -16.79 -34.44 1.14
CA LYS A 210 -16.79 -34.27 2.59
C LYS A 210 -18.16 -33.71 2.99
N LYS A 211 -19.03 -34.55 3.51
CA LYS A 211 -20.43 -34.19 3.83
C LYS A 211 -20.56 -33.14 4.96
N ASP A 212 -19.47 -32.90 5.68
CA ASP A 212 -19.36 -32.06 6.88
C ASP A 212 -18.77 -30.66 6.61
N TYR A 213 -18.53 -30.28 5.35
CA TYR A 213 -17.97 -28.98 5.04
C TYR A 213 -19.00 -27.85 5.24
N SER A 214 -18.73 -26.95 6.20
CA SER A 214 -19.50 -25.71 6.38
C SER A 214 -18.90 -24.59 5.52
N VAL A 215 -19.74 -23.97 4.69
CA VAL A 215 -19.36 -22.83 3.85
C VAL A 215 -19.30 -21.57 4.71
N SER A 216 -18.16 -20.89 4.66
CA SER A 216 -17.97 -19.60 5.37
C SER A 216 -18.11 -18.41 4.43
N TYR A 217 -18.34 -17.21 4.98
CA TYR A 217 -18.30 -15.97 4.17
C TYR A 217 -16.94 -15.78 3.48
N LYS A 218 -15.84 -16.20 4.10
CA LYS A 218 -14.52 -16.20 3.47
C LYS A 218 -14.45 -17.07 2.22
N ASP A 219 -15.17 -18.20 2.21
CA ASP A 219 -15.26 -19.05 1.02
C ASP A 219 -16.07 -18.36 -0.09
N LEU A 220 -17.19 -17.72 0.28
CA LEU A 220 -18.03 -16.98 -0.65
C LEU A 220 -17.28 -15.78 -1.25
N MET A 221 -16.59 -14.98 -0.43
CA MET A 221 -15.72 -13.87 -0.87
C MET A 221 -14.76 -14.32 -1.98
N LEU A 222 -14.08 -15.45 -1.77
CA LEU A 222 -13.13 -15.98 -2.74
C LEU A 222 -13.82 -16.41 -4.05
N LEU A 223 -14.91 -17.18 -3.94
CA LEU A 223 -15.62 -17.72 -5.10
C LEU A 223 -16.33 -16.63 -5.91
N GLU A 224 -16.91 -15.64 -5.24
CA GLU A 224 -17.56 -14.50 -5.90
C GLU A 224 -16.55 -13.60 -6.60
N SER A 225 -15.37 -13.40 -6.02
CA SER A 225 -14.30 -12.65 -6.68
C SER A 225 -13.82 -13.36 -7.95
N LEU A 226 -13.65 -14.68 -7.91
CA LEU A 226 -13.34 -15.47 -9.10
C LEU A 226 -14.47 -15.37 -10.16
N LYS A 227 -15.73 -15.44 -9.73
CA LYS A 227 -16.90 -15.30 -10.62
C LYS A 227 -16.96 -13.90 -11.26
N SER A 228 -16.64 -12.85 -10.49
CA SER A 228 -16.53 -11.47 -10.96
C SER A 228 -15.51 -11.34 -12.09
N ASP A 229 -14.38 -12.07 -11.97
CA ASP A 229 -13.32 -12.12 -12.99
C ASP A 229 -13.64 -13.07 -14.17
N GLY A 230 -14.86 -13.61 -14.23
CA GLY A 230 -15.35 -14.44 -15.34
C GLY A 230 -15.11 -15.94 -15.19
N VAL A 231 -14.65 -16.42 -14.04
CA VAL A 231 -14.45 -17.86 -13.78
C VAL A 231 -15.80 -18.58 -13.66
N GLN A 232 -16.03 -19.63 -14.45
CA GLN A 232 -17.30 -20.36 -14.41
C GLN A 232 -17.32 -21.51 -13.41
N ILE A 233 -18.17 -21.41 -12.39
CA ILE A 233 -18.46 -22.53 -11.49
C ILE A 233 -19.55 -23.40 -12.13
N SER A 234 -19.25 -24.69 -12.30
CA SER A 234 -20.13 -25.66 -12.94
C SER A 234 -21.50 -25.71 -12.25
N LYS A 235 -22.59 -25.70 -13.06
CA LYS A 235 -23.98 -25.67 -12.58
C LYS A 235 -24.31 -26.73 -11.51
N LYS A 236 -23.75 -27.94 -11.61
CA LYS A 236 -23.91 -29.04 -10.63
C LYS A 236 -23.40 -28.73 -9.20
N TYR A 237 -22.67 -27.64 -9.03
CA TYR A 237 -22.13 -27.18 -7.75
C TYR A 237 -22.81 -25.92 -7.23
N LYS A 238 -23.70 -25.27 -8.01
CA LYS A 238 -24.35 -24.01 -7.58
C LYS A 238 -25.11 -24.18 -6.27
N ASN A 239 -25.82 -25.29 -6.10
CA ASN A 239 -26.60 -25.55 -4.89
C ASN A 239 -25.76 -25.84 -3.64
N LEU A 240 -24.42 -25.85 -3.74
CA LEU A 240 -23.53 -25.96 -2.57
C LEU A 240 -23.27 -24.62 -1.91
N PHE A 241 -23.55 -23.51 -2.59
CA PHE A 241 -23.21 -22.17 -2.16
C PHE A 241 -24.41 -21.25 -2.31
N GLU A 242 -24.76 -20.57 -1.23
CA GLU A 242 -25.68 -19.45 -1.27
C GLU A 242 -24.85 -18.20 -1.55
N PHE A 243 -24.79 -17.81 -2.82
CA PHE A 243 -24.11 -16.59 -3.25
C PHE A 243 -24.95 -15.36 -2.93
N ASP A 244 -24.32 -14.19 -3.03
CA ASP A 244 -24.95 -12.87 -2.91
C ASP A 244 -25.56 -12.64 -1.51
N GLN A 245 -25.00 -13.31 -0.49
CA GLN A 245 -25.38 -13.19 0.94
C GLN A 245 -24.75 -11.97 1.64
N SER A 246 -24.29 -11.02 0.85
CA SER A 246 -23.52 -9.88 1.34
C SER A 246 -24.43 -8.76 1.83
N ASN A 247 -24.30 -8.40 3.11
CA ASN A 247 -25.11 -7.34 3.73
C ASN A 247 -24.47 -5.96 3.49
N ILE A 248 -24.44 -5.52 2.23
CA ILE A 248 -23.94 -4.18 1.88
C ILE A 248 -24.91 -3.12 2.47
N PRO A 249 -24.42 -2.17 3.28
CA PRO A 249 -25.24 -1.07 3.79
C PRO A 249 -25.94 -0.30 2.66
N THR A 250 -27.21 0.06 2.86
CA THR A 250 -28.05 0.68 1.82
C THR A 250 -27.45 1.98 1.27
N ASP A 251 -26.83 2.80 2.13
CA ASP A 251 -26.14 4.02 1.71
C ASP A 251 -25.00 3.71 0.73
N ILE A 252 -24.21 2.66 0.99
CA ILE A 252 -23.14 2.22 0.10
C ILE A 252 -23.70 1.63 -1.19
N GLN A 253 -24.76 0.82 -1.12
CA GLN A 253 -25.37 0.23 -2.31
C GLN A 253 -25.92 1.30 -3.26
N LEU A 254 -26.51 2.38 -2.72
CA LEU A 254 -26.94 3.53 -3.52
C LEU A 254 -25.76 4.19 -4.25
N LEU A 255 -24.64 4.41 -3.55
CA LEU A 255 -23.43 4.98 -4.15
C LEU A 255 -22.85 4.06 -5.25
N ILE A 256 -22.87 2.74 -5.04
CA ILE A 256 -22.44 1.76 -6.06
C ILE A 256 -23.32 1.86 -7.30
N ASN A 257 -24.65 1.87 -7.11
CA ASN A 257 -25.61 1.95 -8.21
C ASN A 257 -25.48 3.27 -8.99
N ASN A 258 -25.11 4.35 -8.32
CA ASN A 258 -24.85 5.66 -8.93
C ASN A 258 -23.44 5.78 -9.55
N SER A 259 -22.63 4.72 -9.48
CA SER A 259 -21.22 4.72 -9.94
C SER A 259 -20.34 5.77 -9.22
N GLU A 260 -20.67 6.12 -7.99
CA GLU A 260 -19.92 7.05 -7.15
C GLU A 260 -18.71 6.36 -6.47
N ILE A 261 -17.82 5.80 -7.28
CA ILE A 261 -16.68 4.97 -6.84
C ILE A 261 -15.86 5.63 -5.72
N ALA A 262 -15.55 6.92 -5.86
CA ALA A 262 -14.76 7.65 -4.87
C ALA A 262 -15.45 7.71 -3.49
N MET A 263 -16.77 7.91 -3.48
CA MET A 263 -17.56 7.94 -2.25
C MET A 263 -17.67 6.55 -1.62
N VAL A 264 -17.85 5.49 -2.42
CA VAL A 264 -17.83 4.11 -1.92
C VAL A 264 -16.49 3.79 -1.28
N LEU A 265 -15.37 4.12 -1.93
CA LEU A 265 -14.04 3.88 -1.38
C LEU A 265 -13.80 4.68 -0.09
N LEU A 266 -14.29 5.92 -0.02
CA LEU A 266 -14.22 6.73 1.19
C LEU A 266 -15.00 6.08 2.34
N ARG A 267 -16.24 5.61 2.10
CA ARG A 267 -17.04 4.91 3.10
C ARG A 267 -16.37 3.61 3.57
N ILE A 268 -15.76 2.86 2.65
CA ILE A 268 -14.97 1.66 3.02
C ILE A 268 -13.80 2.04 3.94
N VAL A 269 -13.06 3.11 3.64
CA VAL A 269 -11.96 3.58 4.49
C VAL A 269 -12.46 4.04 5.86
N GLU A 270 -13.60 4.74 5.92
CA GLU A 270 -14.23 5.15 7.18
C GLU A 270 -14.65 3.95 8.03
N ILE A 271 -15.19 2.90 7.41
CA ILE A 271 -15.60 1.67 8.11
C ILE A 271 -14.40 0.88 8.62
N ILE A 272 -13.30 0.84 7.85
CA ILE A 272 -12.05 0.25 8.32
C ILE A 272 -11.49 1.08 9.48
N GLY A 273 -11.59 2.41 9.42
CA GLY A 273 -11.19 3.32 10.49
C GLY A 273 -9.70 3.22 10.80
N GLU A 274 -9.38 3.09 12.09
CA GLU A 274 -8.01 2.84 12.59
C GLU A 274 -7.69 1.34 12.70
N ASP A 275 -8.68 0.47 12.50
CA ASP A 275 -8.53 -0.97 12.68
C ASP A 275 -7.70 -1.59 11.54
N ASP A 276 -7.00 -2.66 11.87
CA ASP A 276 -6.29 -3.43 10.87
C ASP A 276 -7.25 -4.34 10.10
N LEU A 277 -7.07 -4.51 8.78
CA LEU A 277 -7.96 -5.36 7.95
C LEU A 277 -8.16 -6.80 8.46
N ASN A 278 -7.25 -7.30 9.31
CA ASN A 278 -7.34 -8.64 9.89
C ASN A 278 -8.23 -8.73 11.12
N GLU A 279 -8.52 -7.59 11.73
CA GLU A 279 -9.31 -7.43 12.95
C GLU A 279 -10.80 -7.26 12.62
N LEU A 280 -11.11 -6.91 11.37
CA LEU A 280 -12.47 -6.83 10.87
C LEU A 280 -13.15 -8.21 10.84
N GLY A 281 -14.43 -8.22 11.24
CA GLY A 281 -15.29 -9.40 11.14
C GLY A 281 -15.44 -9.88 9.69
N SER A 282 -15.71 -11.19 9.53
CA SER A 282 -15.90 -11.81 8.21
C SER A 282 -17.01 -11.15 7.41
N ASP A 283 -18.06 -10.68 8.08
CA ASP A 283 -19.25 -10.08 7.48
C ASP A 283 -18.91 -8.71 6.89
N THR A 284 -18.14 -7.91 7.64
CA THR A 284 -17.60 -6.62 7.19
C THR A 284 -16.68 -6.80 5.99
N LEU A 285 -15.74 -7.74 6.08
CA LEU A 285 -14.84 -8.07 4.98
C LEU A 285 -15.61 -8.55 3.74
N TYR A 286 -16.68 -9.32 3.95
CA TYR A 286 -17.48 -9.86 2.87
C TYR A 286 -18.17 -8.75 2.08
N PHE A 287 -18.84 -7.80 2.74
CA PHE A 287 -19.46 -6.70 2.00
C PHE A 287 -18.44 -5.78 1.34
N ILE A 288 -17.28 -5.53 1.94
CA ILE A 288 -16.21 -4.76 1.32
C ILE A 288 -15.78 -5.43 0.00
N ILE A 289 -15.53 -6.74 0.02
CA ILE A 289 -15.16 -7.48 -1.19
C ILE A 289 -16.29 -7.49 -2.23
N SER A 290 -17.54 -7.71 -1.82
CA SER A 290 -18.68 -7.67 -2.74
C SER A 290 -18.86 -6.29 -3.39
N ALA A 291 -18.67 -5.21 -2.63
CA ALA A 291 -18.70 -3.85 -3.16
C ALA A 291 -17.59 -3.60 -4.19
N LEU A 292 -16.35 -4.04 -3.89
CA LEU A 292 -15.22 -3.90 -4.81
C LEU A 292 -15.40 -4.75 -6.08
N ASN A 293 -16.04 -5.92 -5.99
CA ASN A 293 -16.43 -6.73 -7.15
C ASN A 293 -17.45 -5.99 -8.03
N GLN A 294 -18.52 -5.43 -7.46
CA GLN A 294 -19.52 -4.68 -8.21
C GLN A 294 -18.94 -3.45 -8.93
N LEU A 295 -17.90 -2.84 -8.35
CA LEU A 295 -17.22 -1.67 -8.90
C LEU A 295 -16.03 -2.02 -9.83
N ASN A 296 -15.70 -3.31 -10.02
CA ASN A 296 -14.53 -3.78 -10.77
C ASN A 296 -13.19 -3.17 -10.29
N ILE A 297 -12.99 -3.07 -8.97
CA ILE A 297 -11.77 -2.50 -8.37
C ILE A 297 -10.81 -3.64 -7.96
N ASP A 298 -10.34 -4.38 -8.97
CA ASP A 298 -9.59 -5.61 -8.78
C ASP A 298 -8.28 -5.45 -7.98
N PRO A 299 -7.45 -4.41 -8.19
CA PRO A 299 -6.18 -4.30 -7.47
C PRO A 299 -6.35 -4.21 -5.96
N ILE A 300 -7.34 -3.43 -5.48
CA ILE A 300 -7.61 -3.26 -4.05
C ILE A 300 -8.22 -4.55 -3.49
N ARG A 301 -9.22 -5.10 -4.18
CA ARG A 301 -9.85 -6.38 -3.81
C ARG A 301 -8.82 -7.49 -3.65
N ASN A 302 -7.93 -7.66 -4.64
CA ASN A 302 -6.92 -8.71 -4.65
C ASN A 302 -5.96 -8.57 -3.47
N ASN A 303 -5.50 -7.35 -3.18
CA ASN A 303 -4.65 -7.08 -2.03
C ASN A 303 -5.34 -7.43 -0.70
N ILE A 304 -6.62 -7.10 -0.54
CA ILE A 304 -7.38 -7.45 0.66
C ILE A 304 -7.53 -8.97 0.79
N LEU A 305 -7.96 -9.66 -0.27
CA LEU A 305 -8.11 -11.13 -0.30
C LEU A 305 -6.81 -11.83 0.13
N LEU A 306 -5.68 -11.39 -0.42
CA LEU A 306 -4.36 -11.94 -0.09
C LEU A 306 -3.88 -11.60 1.32
N LYS A 307 -4.41 -10.55 1.95
CA LYS A 307 -4.10 -10.18 3.34
C LYS A 307 -4.94 -10.97 4.35
N VAL A 308 -6.24 -11.21 4.06
CA VAL A 308 -7.23 -11.66 5.07
C VAL A 308 -7.64 -13.14 4.99
N LEU A 309 -7.50 -13.78 3.83
CA LEU A 309 -7.90 -15.19 3.63
C LEU A 309 -6.83 -16.24 4.00
N PRO A 310 -5.53 -16.02 3.74
CA PRO A 310 -4.48 -16.97 4.05
C PRO A 310 -4.36 -17.37 5.52
N LEU A 311 -3.88 -18.59 5.76
CA LEU A 311 -3.17 -18.89 7.01
C LEU A 311 -1.85 -18.13 7.00
N LYS A 312 -1.67 -17.22 7.97
CA LYS A 312 -0.39 -16.55 8.20
C LYS A 312 0.58 -17.53 8.85
N VAL A 313 1.84 -17.46 8.42
CA VAL A 313 2.99 -18.08 9.07
C VAL A 313 3.70 -17.03 9.87
#